data_AF-A0A2E0VQ78-F1
#
_entry.id   AF-A0A2E0VQ78-F1
#
_cell.length_a   1.000
_cell.length_b   1.000
_cell.length_c   1.000
_cell.angle_alpha   90.00
_cell.angle_beta   90.00
_cell.angle_gamma   90.00
#
_symmetry.space_group_name_H-M   'P 1'
#
loop_
_entity.id
_entity.type
_entity.pdbx_description
1 polymer ?
#
loop_
_entity_poly.entity_id
_entity_poly.type
_entity_poly.pdbx_seq_one_letter_code
_entity_poly.pdbx_strand_id
1 'polypeptide(L)'
;MRPRDNYDEKDIAYAKKKVKAKKEFFKHLIAFSIVMPFLFFINLLTSPFHWWFLYPLLGWGMALAFHYVEVFGIPGFNILTKEWEEDELNKELRKIKTDRETERLELQPPSKLGEDDMELKELRKNYDESELV
;
A
#
# COMPACT_ATOMS: atom_id res chain seq x y z
N MET A 1 0.24 23.28 25.56
CA MET A 1 1.17 22.26 25.03
C MET A 1 0.42 21.45 23.99
N ARG A 2 0.91 21.35 22.74
CA ARG A 2 0.37 20.37 21.80
C ARG A 2 0.76 18.97 22.32
N PRO A 3 -0.16 17.98 22.32
CA PRO A 3 0.22 16.61 22.65
C PRO A 3 1.37 16.19 21.73
N ARG A 4 2.38 15.51 22.27
CA ARG A 4 3.42 14.89 21.44
C ARG A 4 2.78 13.66 20.82
N ASP A 5 2.33 13.80 19.60
CA ASP A 5 1.82 12.72 18.77
C ASP A 5 2.88 11.60 18.72
N ASN A 6 2.60 10.45 19.33
CA ASN A 6 3.49 9.30 19.33
C ASN A 6 3.30 8.50 18.03
N TYR A 7 3.66 9.10 16.90
CA TYR A 7 3.64 8.41 15.61
C TYR A 7 4.78 7.39 15.57
N ASP A 8 4.49 6.18 15.10
CA ASP A 8 5.52 5.18 14.84
C ASP A 8 6.50 5.73 13.78
N GLU A 9 7.78 5.35 13.86
CA GLU A 9 8.79 5.72 12.87
C GLU A 9 8.35 5.31 11.45
N LYS A 10 7.60 4.20 11.34
CA LYS A 10 6.99 3.73 10.10
C LYS A 10 5.94 4.69 9.54
N ASP A 11 5.08 5.24 10.39
CA ASP A 11 4.04 6.19 9.98
C ASP A 11 4.66 7.48 9.44
N ILE A 12 5.71 7.97 10.12
CA ILE A 12 6.46 9.16 9.70
C ILE A 12 7.16 8.90 8.36
N ALA A 13 7.78 7.74 8.17
CA ALA A 13 8.42 7.37 6.91
C ALA A 13 7.40 7.27 5.76
N TYR A 14 6.24 6.67 6.01
CA TYR A 14 5.14 6.58 5.05
C TYR A 14 4.59 7.95 4.65
N ALA A 15 4.33 8.81 5.64
CA ALA A 15 3.87 10.18 5.40
C ALA A 15 4.89 10.99 4.59
N LYS A 16 6.19 10.87 4.91
CA LYS A 16 7.27 11.51 4.13
C LYS A 16 7.30 11.02 2.68
N LYS A 17 7.12 9.71 2.44
CA LYS A 17 7.07 9.14 1.08
C LYS A 17 5.89 9.73 0.29
N LYS A 18 4.69 9.78 0.89
CA LYS A 18 3.49 10.39 0.26
C LYS A 18 3.71 11.86 -0.08
N VAL A 19 4.31 12.65 0.82
CA VAL A 19 4.60 14.07 0.59
C VAL A 19 5.62 14.25 -0.54
N LYS A 20 6.69 13.42 -0.56
CA LYS A 20 7.69 13.47 -1.62
C LYS A 20 7.07 13.15 -2.99
N ALA A 21 6.24 12.12 -3.08
CA ALA A 21 5.57 11.73 -4.31
C ALA A 21 4.64 12.84 -4.82
N LYS A 22 3.84 13.47 -3.94
CA LYS A 22 3.05 14.66 -4.28
C LYS A 22 3.90 15.80 -4.83
N LYS A 23 5.05 16.08 -4.19
CA LYS A 23 5.96 17.14 -4.64
C LYS A 23 6.57 16.84 -6.01
N GLU A 24 6.90 15.58 -6.30
CA GLU A 24 7.39 15.16 -7.61
C GLU A 24 6.32 15.25 -8.68
N PHE A 25 5.08 14.83 -8.38
CA PHE A 25 3.95 15.02 -9.28
C PHE A 25 3.77 16.50 -9.66
N PHE A 26 3.73 17.41 -8.69
CA PHE A 26 3.57 18.84 -8.96
C PHE A 26 4.70 19.41 -9.80
N LYS A 27 5.95 18.96 -9.61
CA LYS A 27 7.07 19.37 -10.47
C LYS A 27 6.83 18.99 -11.93
N HIS A 28 6.39 17.75 -12.19
CA HIS A 28 6.08 17.30 -13.55
C HIS A 28 4.86 18.02 -14.13
N LEU A 29 3.81 18.24 -13.34
CA LEU A 29 2.62 18.96 -13.75
C LEU A 29 2.93 20.41 -14.13
N ILE A 30 3.76 21.12 -13.36
CA ILE A 30 4.18 22.48 -13.67
C ILE A 30 5.00 22.50 -14.96
N ALA A 31 5.97 21.59 -15.10
CA ALA A 31 6.76 21.47 -16.33
C ALA A 31 5.87 21.22 -17.55
N PHE A 32 4.92 20.27 -17.44
CA PHE A 32 3.93 19.99 -18.47
C PHE A 32 3.09 21.23 -18.81
N SER A 33 2.59 21.95 -17.80
CA SER A 33 1.76 23.14 -17.98
C SER A 33 2.49 24.29 -18.66
N ILE A 34 3.82 24.36 -18.59
CA ILE A 34 4.64 25.39 -19.27
C ILE A 34 5.03 24.91 -20.68
N VAL A 35 5.46 23.66 -20.81
CA VAL A 35 5.93 23.09 -22.07
C VAL A 35 4.79 22.93 -23.08
N MET A 36 3.57 22.56 -22.65
CA MET A 36 2.46 22.35 -23.57
C MET A 36 2.02 23.62 -24.31
N PRO A 37 1.79 24.77 -23.64
CA PRO A 37 1.54 26.03 -24.35
C PRO A 37 2.70 26.41 -25.28
N PHE A 38 3.95 26.25 -24.83
CA PHE A 38 5.12 26.55 -25.64
C PHE A 38 5.15 25.74 -26.95
N LEU A 39 4.92 24.41 -26.87
CA LEU A 39 4.83 23.54 -28.04
C LEU A 39 3.63 23.87 -28.93
N PHE A 40 2.50 24.24 -28.34
CA PHE A 40 1.31 24.68 -29.07
C PHE A 40 1.60 25.94 -29.91
N PHE A 41 2.28 26.94 -29.33
CA PHE A 41 2.69 28.14 -30.07
C PHE A 41 3.67 27.82 -31.19
N ILE A 42 4.67 26.95 -30.96
CA ILE A 42 5.60 26.53 -32.02
C ILE A 42 4.84 25.82 -33.14
N ASN A 43 3.89 24.95 -32.81
CA ASN A 43 3.09 24.23 -33.78
C ASN A 43 2.30 25.19 -34.67
N LEU A 44 1.63 26.19 -34.07
CA LEU A 44 0.91 27.23 -34.81
C LEU A 44 1.82 28.02 -35.76
N LEU A 45 3.03 28.35 -35.33
CA LEU A 45 3.98 29.13 -36.14
C LEU A 45 4.64 28.32 -37.26
N THR A 46 4.87 27.02 -37.04
CA THR A 46 5.65 26.18 -37.96
C THR A 46 4.76 25.40 -38.93
N SER A 47 3.60 24.93 -38.47
CA SER A 47 2.72 24.06 -39.27
C SER A 47 1.27 24.17 -38.78
N PRO A 48 0.55 25.27 -39.11
CA PRO A 48 -0.82 25.49 -38.63
C PRO A 48 -1.82 24.41 -39.09
N PHE A 49 -1.52 23.71 -40.18
CA PHE A 49 -2.35 22.61 -40.71
C PHE A 49 -1.93 21.22 -40.20
N HIS A 50 -0.92 21.13 -39.31
CA HIS A 50 -0.40 19.86 -38.82
C HIS A 50 -0.11 19.90 -37.31
N TRP A 51 -1.01 19.31 -36.52
CA TRP A 51 -1.04 19.42 -35.06
C TRP A 51 -0.12 18.40 -34.35
N TRP A 52 1.15 18.37 -34.72
CA TRP A 52 2.15 17.48 -34.12
C TRP A 52 2.31 17.65 -32.59
N PHE A 53 1.91 18.80 -32.01
CA PHE A 53 1.94 18.99 -30.55
C PHE A 53 1.04 17.99 -29.78
N LEU A 54 0.08 17.36 -30.46
CA LEU A 54 -0.76 16.31 -29.89
C LEU A 54 0.05 15.06 -29.48
N TYR A 55 1.16 14.74 -30.16
CA TYR A 55 1.95 13.56 -29.79
C TYR A 55 2.63 13.73 -28.41
N PRO A 56 3.35 14.83 -28.12
CA PRO A 56 3.81 15.12 -26.76
C PRO A 56 2.67 15.23 -25.74
N LEU A 57 1.54 15.85 -26.13
CA LEU A 57 0.39 16.02 -25.24
C LEU A 57 -0.17 14.67 -24.79
N LEU A 58 -0.39 13.75 -25.72
CA LEU A 58 -0.90 12.41 -25.40
C LEU A 58 0.14 11.57 -24.67
N GLY A 59 1.40 11.56 -25.11
CA GLY A 59 2.46 10.77 -24.48
C GLY A 59 2.73 11.20 -23.03
N TRP A 60 3.04 12.47 -22.82
CA TRP A 60 3.28 12.99 -21.46
C TRP A 60 1.99 13.12 -20.65
N GLY A 61 0.87 13.45 -21.28
CA GLY A 61 -0.42 13.54 -20.60
C GLY A 61 -0.84 12.21 -20.01
N MET A 62 -0.63 11.11 -20.75
CA MET A 62 -0.90 9.76 -20.26
C MET A 62 0.02 9.40 -19.08
N ALA A 63 1.33 9.68 -19.19
CA ALA A 63 2.28 9.43 -18.10
C ALA A 63 1.93 10.23 -16.82
N LEU A 64 1.52 11.49 -16.98
CA LEU A 64 1.10 12.34 -15.88
C LEU A 64 -0.20 11.84 -15.24
N ALA A 65 -1.14 11.32 -16.04
CA ALA A 65 -2.37 10.70 -15.55
C ALA A 65 -2.06 9.46 -14.70
N PHE A 66 -1.15 8.57 -15.14
CA PHE A 66 -0.74 7.41 -14.33
C PHE A 66 -0.09 7.85 -13.02
N HIS A 67 0.81 8.83 -13.04
CA HIS A 67 1.45 9.34 -11.83
C HIS A 67 0.42 9.98 -10.87
N TYR A 68 -0.60 10.67 -11.40
CA TYR A 68 -1.69 11.21 -10.59
C TYR A 68 -2.42 10.10 -9.83
N VAL A 69 -2.77 9.02 -10.53
CA VAL A 69 -3.44 7.85 -9.94
C VAL A 69 -2.58 7.20 -8.86
N GLU A 70 -1.28 7.05 -9.09
CA GLU A 70 -0.34 6.50 -8.10
C GLU A 70 -0.25 7.35 -6.82
N VAL A 71 -0.24 8.68 -6.98
CA VAL A 71 -0.03 9.62 -5.87
C VAL A 71 -1.31 9.91 -5.08
N PHE A 72 -2.43 10.10 -5.77
CA PHE A 72 -3.69 10.51 -5.17
C PHE A 72 -4.69 9.35 -5.00
N GLY A 73 -4.48 8.23 -5.71
CA GLY A 73 -5.47 7.18 -5.81
C GLY A 73 -6.67 7.60 -6.67
N ILE A 74 -7.48 6.63 -7.09
CA ILE A 74 -8.80 6.88 -7.67
C ILE A 74 -9.84 6.47 -6.64
N PRO A 75 -10.78 7.35 -6.25
CA PRO A 75 -11.89 6.96 -5.39
C PRO A 75 -12.72 5.86 -6.08
N GLY A 76 -12.73 4.66 -5.49
CA GLY A 76 -13.41 3.47 -6.04
C GLY A 76 -12.51 2.48 -6.78
N PHE A 77 -11.23 2.80 -7.00
CA PHE A 77 -10.25 1.90 -7.63
C PHE A 77 -9.04 1.71 -6.70
N ASN A 78 -9.30 1.16 -5.51
CA ASN A 78 -8.31 1.03 -4.44
C ASN A 78 -7.27 -0.08 -4.69
N ILE A 79 -7.46 -0.91 -5.72
CA ILE A 79 -6.57 -2.03 -6.09
C ILE A 79 -5.14 -1.57 -6.46
N LEU A 80 -4.98 -0.30 -6.86
CA LEU A 80 -3.70 0.28 -7.24
C LEU A 80 -3.01 1.02 -6.08
N THR A 81 -3.64 1.10 -4.91
CA THR A 81 -3.02 1.76 -3.77
C THR A 81 -2.11 0.80 -3.02
N LYS A 82 -1.00 1.35 -2.52
CA LYS A 82 -0.04 0.62 -1.68
C LYS A 82 -0.68 0.02 -0.41
N GLU A 83 -1.81 0.58 0.01
CA GLU A 83 -2.59 0.12 1.16
C GLU A 83 -3.30 -1.20 0.86
N TRP A 84 -3.90 -1.34 -0.33
CA TRP A 84 -4.43 -2.62 -0.80
C TRP A 84 -3.33 -3.66 -1.00
N GLU A 85 -2.17 -3.25 -1.53
CA GLU A 85 -1.01 -4.14 -1.68
C GLU A 85 -0.52 -4.67 -0.32
N GLU A 86 -0.42 -3.81 0.69
CA GLU A 86 -0.04 -4.21 2.05
C GLU A 86 -1.09 -5.11 2.71
N ASP A 87 -2.37 -4.83 2.52
CA ASP A 87 -3.47 -5.67 3.03
C ASP A 87 -3.46 -7.06 2.39
N GLU A 88 -3.32 -7.14 1.07
CA GLU A 88 -3.31 -8.42 0.36
C GLU A 88 -2.06 -9.24 0.69
N LEU A 89 -0.90 -8.58 0.81
CA LEU A 89 0.33 -9.21 1.29
C LEU A 89 0.15 -9.79 2.71
N ASN A 90 -0.47 -9.03 3.61
CA ASN A 90 -0.73 -9.49 4.98
C ASN A 90 -1.71 -10.68 5.01
N LYS A 91 -2.68 -10.74 4.11
CA LYS A 91 -3.57 -11.91 3.98
C LYS A 91 -2.82 -13.15 3.53
N GLU A 92 -1.99 -13.05 2.50
CA GLU A 92 -1.20 -14.19 2.01
C GLU A 92 -0.20 -14.68 3.05
N LEU A 93 0.47 -13.77 3.77
CA LEU A 93 1.36 -14.14 4.88
C LEU A 93 0.64 -14.87 6.02
N ARG A 94 -0.62 -14.51 6.31
CA ARG A 94 -1.44 -15.23 7.31
C ARG A 94 -1.78 -16.64 6.85
N LYS A 95 -2.20 -16.82 5.60
CA LYS A 95 -2.47 -18.16 5.04
C LYS A 95 -1.24 -19.06 5.12
N ILE A 96 -0.08 -18.58 4.68
CA ILE A 96 1.18 -19.33 4.75
C ILE A 96 1.54 -19.70 6.19
N LYS A 97 1.28 -18.82 7.18
CA LYS A 97 1.49 -19.14 8.59
C LYS A 97 0.54 -20.25 9.06
N THR A 98 -0.75 -20.14 8.76
CA THR A 98 -1.75 -21.14 9.12
C THR A 98 -1.47 -22.50 8.49
N ASP A 99 -1.09 -22.53 7.22
CA ASP A 99 -0.75 -23.77 6.51
C ASP A 99 0.49 -24.41 7.13
N ARG A 100 1.53 -23.61 7.43
CA ARG A 100 2.73 -24.11 8.13
C ARG A 100 2.46 -24.58 9.54
N GLU A 101 1.57 -23.91 10.28
CA GLU A 101 1.16 -24.39 11.61
C GLU A 101 0.41 -25.72 11.50
N THR A 102 -0.48 -25.86 10.51
CA THR A 102 -1.25 -27.09 10.27
C THR A 102 -0.32 -28.24 9.88
N GLU A 103 0.60 -28.04 8.95
CA GLU A 103 1.61 -29.03 8.57
C GLU A 103 2.51 -29.41 9.77
N ARG A 104 2.89 -28.43 10.60
CA ARG A 104 3.65 -28.67 11.85
C ARG A 104 2.86 -29.47 12.89
N LEU A 105 1.53 -29.35 12.90
CA LEU A 105 0.64 -30.12 13.77
C LEU A 105 0.44 -31.54 13.23
N GLU A 106 0.34 -31.72 11.92
CA GLU A 106 0.24 -33.04 11.28
C GLU A 106 1.54 -33.85 11.37
N LEU A 107 2.70 -33.19 11.31
CA LEU A 107 4.01 -33.82 11.49
C LEU A 107 4.31 -34.17 12.97
N GLN A 108 3.57 -33.61 13.92
CA GLN A 108 3.71 -34.00 15.32
C GLN A 108 3.05 -35.37 15.55
N PRO A 109 3.76 -36.32 16.20
CA PRO A 109 3.20 -37.64 16.45
C PRO A 109 1.94 -37.51 17.32
N PRO A 110 0.88 -38.31 17.06
CA PRO A 110 -0.40 -38.22 17.76
C PRO A 110 -0.32 -38.30 19.30
N SER A 111 0.75 -38.90 19.83
CA SER A 111 1.02 -38.97 21.26
C SER A 111 1.34 -37.61 21.90
N LYS A 112 2.02 -36.72 21.16
CA LYS A 112 2.42 -35.39 21.65
C LYS A 112 1.22 -34.43 21.75
N LEU A 113 0.32 -34.48 20.76
CA LEU A 113 -0.87 -33.62 20.72
C LEU A 113 -1.86 -33.91 21.88
N GLY A 114 -1.92 -35.17 22.33
CA GLY A 114 -2.79 -35.58 23.44
C GLY A 114 -2.23 -35.25 24.84
N GLU A 115 -0.90 -35.18 24.99
CA GLU A 115 -0.26 -34.73 26.24
C GLU A 115 -0.58 -33.25 26.50
N ASP A 116 -0.41 -32.39 25.50
CA ASP A 116 -0.60 -30.94 25.62
C ASP A 116 -2.06 -30.55 25.91
N ASP A 117 -3.05 -31.25 25.33
CA ASP A 117 -4.49 -31.00 25.58
C ASP A 117 -4.91 -31.41 27.01
N MET A 118 -4.31 -32.47 27.57
CA MET A 118 -4.53 -32.84 28.98
C MET A 118 -3.96 -31.79 29.93
N GLU A 119 -2.73 -31.32 29.69
CA GLU A 119 -2.12 -30.24 30.50
C GLU A 119 -2.95 -28.94 30.45
N LEU A 120 -3.47 -28.55 29.28
CA LEU A 120 -4.32 -27.36 29.14
C LEU A 120 -5.65 -27.48 29.91
N LYS A 121 -6.26 -28.67 29.90
CA LYS A 121 -7.50 -28.95 30.66
C LYS A 121 -7.24 -28.92 32.17
N GLU A 122 -6.11 -29.43 32.62
CA GLU A 122 -5.71 -29.38 34.03
C GLU A 122 -5.41 -27.94 34.48
N LEU A 123 -4.68 -27.16 33.67
CA LEU A 123 -4.44 -25.74 33.94
C LEU A 123 -5.73 -24.94 34.02
N ARG A 124 -6.65 -25.13 33.06
CA ARG A 124 -7.96 -24.46 33.06
C ARG A 124 -8.78 -24.83 34.29
N LYS A 125 -8.79 -26.11 34.68
CA LYS A 125 -9.48 -26.59 35.87
C LYS A 125 -8.90 -25.98 37.15
N ASN A 126 -7.57 -25.95 37.29
CA ASN A 126 -6.91 -25.37 38.45
C ASN A 126 -7.10 -23.86 38.54
N TYR A 127 -7.18 -23.17 37.39
CA TYR A 127 -7.44 -21.73 37.34
C TYR A 127 -8.86 -21.39 37.80
N ASP A 128 -9.88 -22.08 37.26
CA ASP A 128 -11.27 -21.95 37.73
C ASP A 128 -11.40 -22.26 39.23
N GLU A 129 -10.70 -23.29 39.72
CA GLU A 129 -10.68 -23.60 41.16
C GLU A 129 -10.01 -22.51 42.01
N SER A 130 -9.03 -21.78 41.45
CA SER A 130 -8.34 -20.68 42.15
C SER A 130 -9.12 -19.36 42.20
N GLU A 131 -10.07 -19.15 41.29
CA GLU A 131 -10.97 -17.96 41.33
C GLU A 131 -12.15 -18.15 42.28
N LEU A 132 -12.44 -19.39 42.71
CA LEU A 132 -13.57 -19.73 43.58
C LEU A 132 -13.20 -19.75 45.08
N VAL A 133 -11.96 -19.40 45.44
CA VAL A 133 -11.42 -19.36 46.82
C VAL A 133 -11.02 -17.95 47.19
#